data_AF-A0A8R7PAQ6-F1
#
_entry.id   AF-A0A8R7PAQ6-F1
#
_cell.length_a   1.000
_cell.length_b   1.000
_cell.length_c   1.000
_cell.angle_alpha   90.00
_cell.angle_beta   90.00
_cell.angle_gamma   90.00
#
_symmetry.space_group_name_H-M   'P 1'
#
loop_
_entity.id
_entity.type
_entity.pdbx_description
1 polymer ?
#
loop_
_entity_poly.entity_id
_entity_poly.type
_entity_poly.pdbx_seq_one_letter_code
_entity_poly.pdbx_strand_id
1 'polypeptide(L)'
;MNVIDNIKTQVEAVCKQTVSCADILAVAARDSVVALGGPTWTVLLGRRDSTTASKTNAENDLPPPTFDLQNLTTLFGNKQLSMTDMVALSGAHTIGQSQCRFFRDRIYNETNINTTFATSLRANCPQSGGDSSLALLDTQTPNGFDNAYYTNLMSQKGLLHS
;
A
#
# COMPACT_ATOMS: atom_id res chain seq x y z
N MET A 1 10.12 12.01 -4.90
CA MET A 1 11.20 11.35 -4.14
C MET A 1 11.89 12.28 -3.15
N ASN A 2 11.62 13.60 -3.18
CA ASN A 2 12.28 14.63 -2.37
C ASN A 2 12.41 14.34 -0.87
N VAL A 3 11.46 13.65 -0.23
CA VAL A 3 11.54 13.32 1.20
C VAL A 3 12.70 12.36 1.48
N ILE A 4 12.87 11.33 0.65
CA ILE A 4 13.97 10.36 0.80
C ILE A 4 15.31 11.02 0.51
N ASP A 5 15.39 11.88 -0.50
CA ASP A 5 16.60 12.63 -0.83
C ASP A 5 17.01 13.54 0.35
N ASN A 6 16.05 14.24 0.96
CA ASN A 6 16.29 15.07 2.14
C ASN A 6 16.79 14.24 3.33
N ILE A 7 16.18 13.07 3.61
CA ILE A 7 16.66 12.17 4.67
C ILE A 7 18.10 11.75 4.38
N LYS A 8 18.39 11.34 3.15
CA LYS A 8 19.74 10.92 2.73
C LYS A 8 20.76 12.04 2.91
N THR A 9 20.44 13.27 2.49
CA THR A 9 21.31 14.44 2.67
C THR A 9 21.63 14.71 4.14
N GLN A 10 20.63 14.68 5.01
CA GLN A 10 20.82 14.93 6.44
C GLN A 10 21.63 13.81 7.12
N VAL A 11 21.35 12.55 6.78
CA VAL A 11 22.08 11.39 7.33
C VAL A 11 23.54 11.41 6.88
N GLU A 12 23.84 11.76 5.62
CA GLU A 12 25.21 11.89 5.12
C GLU A 12 25.98 13.04 5.79
N ALA A 13 25.31 14.12 6.20
CA ALA A 13 25.94 15.20 6.94
C ALA A 13 26.44 14.74 8.34
N VAL A 14 25.79 13.74 8.92
CA VAL A 14 26.13 13.18 10.24
C VAL A 14 27.08 11.99 10.12
N CYS A 15 26.83 11.08 9.19
CA CYS A 15 27.57 9.82 9.04
C CYS A 15 27.79 9.49 7.56
N LYS A 16 28.84 10.10 6.99
CA LYS A 16 29.20 9.97 5.58
C LYS A 16 29.35 8.50 5.16
N GLN A 17 28.77 8.14 4.03
CA GLN A 17 28.90 6.85 3.35
C GLN A 17 28.60 5.63 4.23
N THR A 18 27.79 5.81 5.28
CA THR A 18 27.54 4.76 6.28
C THR A 18 26.18 4.11 6.08
N VAL A 19 25.12 4.90 5.85
CA VAL A 19 23.74 4.40 5.78
C VAL A 19 23.30 4.26 4.32
N SER A 20 22.86 3.06 3.93
CA SER A 20 22.35 2.81 2.58
C SER A 20 20.96 3.42 2.36
N CYS A 21 20.61 3.71 1.11
CA CYS A 21 19.26 4.14 0.75
C CYS A 21 18.23 3.03 1.04
N ALA A 22 18.61 1.76 0.88
CA ALA A 22 17.79 0.61 1.23
C ALA A 22 17.39 0.60 2.72
N ASP A 23 18.33 0.90 3.63
CA ASP A 23 18.00 0.98 5.06
C ASP A 23 17.25 2.26 5.43
N ILE A 24 17.51 3.38 4.75
CA ILE A 24 16.69 4.60 4.90
C ILE A 24 15.22 4.31 4.59
N LEU A 25 14.93 3.61 3.48
CA LEU A 25 13.55 3.25 3.13
C LEU A 25 12.92 2.33 4.18
N ALA A 26 13.66 1.35 4.69
CA ALA A 26 13.17 0.44 5.72
C ALA A 26 12.83 1.16 7.04
N VAL A 27 13.69 2.08 7.48
CA VAL A 27 13.46 2.87 8.70
C VAL A 27 12.35 3.88 8.50
N ALA A 28 12.33 4.59 7.36
CA ALA A 28 11.29 5.56 7.04
C ALA A 28 9.89 4.92 6.99
N ALA A 29 9.79 3.69 6.47
CA ALA A 29 8.53 2.93 6.50
C ALA A 29 8.05 2.67 7.94
N ARG A 30 8.94 2.20 8.83
CA ARG A 30 8.61 1.97 10.25
C ARG A 30 8.22 3.27 10.94
N ASP A 31 9.01 4.33 10.79
CA ASP A 31 8.76 5.62 11.42
C ASP A 31 7.45 6.27 10.91
N SER A 32 7.10 6.06 9.65
CA SER A 32 5.81 6.52 9.09
C SER A 32 4.62 5.81 9.74
N VAL A 33 4.72 4.50 9.97
CA VAL A 33 3.68 3.75 10.69
C VAL A 33 3.52 4.26 12.12
N VAL A 34 4.63 4.45 12.84
CA VAL A 34 4.61 5.00 14.21
C VAL A 34 4.03 6.40 14.25
N ALA A 35 4.40 7.28 13.32
CA ALA A 35 3.90 8.65 13.25
C ALA A 35 2.37 8.71 13.04
N LEU A 36 1.78 7.67 12.47
CA LEU A 36 0.34 7.53 12.24
C LEU A 36 -0.36 6.71 13.33
N GLY A 37 0.30 6.45 14.46
CA GLY A 37 -0.28 5.76 15.63
C GLY A 37 -0.17 4.24 15.60
N GLY A 38 0.54 3.68 14.62
CA GLY A 38 0.76 2.24 14.50
C GLY A 38 1.84 1.70 15.43
N PRO A 39 2.10 0.38 15.37
CA PRO A 39 3.11 -0.25 16.21
C PRO A 39 4.53 0.19 15.82
N THR A 40 5.46 0.03 16.76
CA THR A 40 6.89 0.11 16.49
C THR A 40 7.50 -1.29 16.48
N TRP A 41 8.61 -1.44 15.78
CA TRP A 41 9.42 -2.67 15.79
C TRP A 41 10.89 -2.32 15.55
N THR A 42 11.77 -3.25 15.90
CA THR A 42 13.19 -3.16 15.57
C THR A 42 13.38 -3.46 14.09
N VAL A 43 13.79 -2.45 13.32
CA VAL A 43 14.16 -2.63 11.91
C VAL A 43 15.55 -3.26 11.85
N LEU A 44 15.67 -4.41 11.19
CA LEU A 44 16.98 -4.98 10.86
C LEU A 44 17.67 -4.10 9.82
N LEU A 45 18.95 -3.79 10.05
CA LEU A 45 19.78 -2.94 9.21
C LEU A 45 20.94 -3.73 8.60
N GLY A 46 21.68 -3.12 7.67
CA GLY A 46 22.81 -3.70 6.97
C GLY A 46 22.55 -3.98 5.49
N ARG A 47 21.43 -3.51 4.93
CA ARG A 47 21.17 -3.63 3.48
C ARG A 47 22.16 -2.74 2.72
N ARG A 48 22.45 -3.13 1.48
CA ARG A 48 23.28 -2.34 0.54
C ARG A 48 22.45 -1.94 -0.67
N ASP A 49 22.81 -0.82 -1.27
CA ASP A 49 22.14 -0.32 -2.47
C ASP A 49 22.55 -1.14 -3.70
N SER A 50 21.59 -1.43 -4.58
CA SER A 50 21.86 -2.07 -5.86
C SER A 50 22.54 -1.09 -6.82
N THR A 51 23.29 -1.62 -7.79
CA THR A 51 23.87 -0.83 -8.90
C THR A 51 23.01 -0.88 -10.16
N THR A 52 21.90 -1.63 -10.14
CA THR A 52 20.97 -1.82 -11.25
C THR A 52 19.52 -1.81 -10.77
N ALA A 53 18.59 -1.67 -11.71
CA ALA A 53 17.14 -1.80 -11.50
C ALA A 53 16.56 -2.75 -12.56
N SER A 54 15.43 -3.40 -12.26
CA SER A 54 14.73 -4.29 -13.18
C SER A 54 13.27 -3.88 -13.33
N LYS A 55 12.95 -3.25 -14.47
CA LYS A 55 11.58 -2.90 -14.83
C LYS A 55 10.72 -4.15 -15.00
N THR A 56 11.25 -5.16 -15.68
CA THR A 56 10.55 -6.43 -15.92
C THR A 56 10.18 -7.13 -14.61
N ASN A 57 11.07 -7.15 -13.62
CA ASN A 57 10.72 -7.74 -12.32
C ASN A 57 9.62 -6.92 -11.63
N ALA A 58 9.68 -5.58 -11.67
CA ALA A 58 8.62 -4.75 -11.10
C ALA A 58 7.25 -5.00 -11.75
N GLU A 59 7.20 -5.15 -13.07
CA GLU A 59 5.96 -5.43 -13.82
C GLU A 59 5.42 -6.84 -13.56
N ASN A 60 6.28 -7.82 -13.29
CA ASN A 60 5.90 -9.21 -13.06
C ASN A 60 5.61 -9.54 -11.58
N ASP A 61 6.29 -8.86 -10.65
CA ASP A 61 6.29 -9.22 -9.23
C ASP A 61 5.30 -8.39 -8.39
N LEU A 62 4.87 -7.22 -8.87
CA LEU A 62 3.94 -6.36 -8.12
C LEU A 62 2.49 -6.74 -8.43
N PRO A 63 1.67 -7.06 -7.40
CA PRO A 63 0.28 -7.42 -7.61
C PRO A 63 -0.54 -6.20 -8.05
N PRO A 64 -1.30 -6.28 -9.17
CA PRO A 64 -2.29 -5.26 -9.48
C PRO A 64 -3.52 -5.40 -8.58
N PRO A 65 -4.31 -4.33 -8.40
CA PRO A 65 -5.47 -4.32 -7.50
C PRO A 65 -6.64 -5.20 -7.97
N THR A 66 -6.54 -5.79 -9.17
CA THR A 66 -7.55 -6.64 -9.81
C THR A 66 -7.29 -8.14 -9.63
N PHE A 67 -6.24 -8.52 -8.90
CA PHE A 67 -5.93 -9.93 -8.65
C PHE A 67 -6.87 -10.55 -7.61
N ASP A 68 -7.28 -11.79 -7.87
CA ASP A 68 -8.00 -12.61 -6.91
C ASP A 68 -7.07 -13.18 -5.82
N LEU A 69 -7.67 -13.79 -4.81
CA LEU A 69 -6.96 -14.38 -3.67
C LEU A 69 -5.90 -15.41 -4.08
N GLN A 70 -6.16 -16.22 -5.11
CA GLN A 70 -5.23 -17.26 -5.54
C GLN A 70 -3.97 -16.65 -6.17
N ASN A 71 -4.14 -15.64 -7.03
CA ASN A 71 -3.03 -14.93 -7.66
C ASN A 71 -2.22 -14.13 -6.64
N LEU A 72 -2.88 -13.45 -5.69
CA LEU A 72 -2.19 -12.77 -4.59
C LEU A 72 -1.37 -13.76 -3.75
N THR A 73 -1.98 -14.88 -3.34
CA THR A 73 -1.29 -15.92 -2.56
C THR A 73 -0.07 -16.46 -3.30
N THR A 74 -0.18 -16.64 -4.63
CA THR A 74 0.92 -17.11 -5.46
C THR A 74 2.06 -16.08 -5.53
N LEU A 75 1.76 -14.80 -5.78
CA LEU A 75 2.79 -13.76 -5.87
C LEU A 75 3.50 -13.52 -4.52
N PHE A 76 2.77 -13.52 -3.41
CA PHE A 76 3.37 -13.44 -2.08
C PHE A 76 4.22 -14.68 -1.79
N GLY A 77 3.74 -15.87 -2.16
CA GLY A 77 4.50 -17.12 -2.05
C GLY A 77 5.81 -17.10 -2.85
N ASN A 78 5.84 -16.48 -4.02
CA ASN A 78 7.07 -16.27 -4.82
C ASN A 78 8.11 -15.40 -4.09
N LYS A 79 7.67 -14.58 -3.13
CA LYS A 79 8.53 -13.79 -2.23
C LYS A 79 8.75 -14.45 -0.86
N GLN A 80 8.40 -15.73 -0.74
CA GLN A 80 8.50 -16.52 0.49
C GLN A 80 7.66 -15.95 1.64
N LEU A 81 6.54 -15.28 1.29
CA LEU A 81 5.56 -14.77 2.24
C LEU A 81 4.35 -15.69 2.27
N SER A 82 3.91 -16.04 3.48
CA SER A 82 2.74 -16.88 3.71
C SER A 82 1.44 -16.12 3.45
N MET A 83 0.31 -16.83 3.45
CA MET A 83 -1.01 -16.20 3.40
C MET A 83 -1.25 -15.29 4.62
N THR A 84 -0.72 -15.65 5.79
CA THR A 84 -0.78 -14.79 6.98
C THR A 84 -0.03 -13.48 6.76
N ASP A 85 1.15 -13.54 6.15
CA ASP A 85 1.93 -12.34 5.82
C ASP A 85 1.21 -11.47 4.80
N MET A 86 0.60 -12.08 3.77
CA MET A 86 -0.21 -11.36 2.79
C MET A 86 -1.38 -10.63 3.45
N VAL A 87 -2.17 -11.30 4.28
CA VAL A 87 -3.30 -10.66 4.99
C VAL A 87 -2.80 -9.53 5.89
N ALA A 88 -1.74 -9.76 6.67
CA ALA A 88 -1.18 -8.75 7.56
C ALA A 88 -0.65 -7.52 6.80
N LEU A 89 0.06 -7.73 5.68
CA LEU A 89 0.63 -6.67 4.84
C LEU A 89 -0.45 -5.90 4.06
N SER A 90 -1.55 -6.54 3.66
CA SER A 90 -2.73 -5.85 3.11
C SER A 90 -3.35 -4.85 4.09
N GLY A 91 -3.14 -5.04 5.40
CA GLY A 91 -3.48 -4.08 6.43
C GLY A 91 -2.85 -2.70 6.25
N ALA A 92 -1.77 -2.57 5.46
CA ALA A 92 -1.20 -1.27 5.10
C ALA A 92 -2.19 -0.34 4.38
N HIS A 93 -3.24 -0.89 3.76
CA HIS A 93 -4.35 -0.12 3.20
C HIS A 93 -5.26 0.55 4.25
N THR A 94 -4.97 0.44 5.55
CA THR A 94 -5.61 1.25 6.60
C THR A 94 -5.32 2.75 6.46
N ILE A 95 -4.30 3.13 5.69
CA ILE A 95 -3.95 4.52 5.38
C ILE A 95 -3.81 4.73 3.87
N GLY A 96 -3.87 5.99 3.46
CA GLY A 96 -3.58 6.40 2.09
C GLY A 96 -4.79 6.37 1.15
N GLN A 97 -4.50 6.47 -0.14
CA GLN A 97 -5.50 6.73 -1.18
C GLN A 97 -5.22 5.91 -2.44
N SER A 98 -6.28 5.60 -3.19
CA SER A 98 -6.18 5.00 -4.51
C SER A 98 -6.88 5.86 -5.56
N GLN A 99 -6.42 5.76 -6.79
CA GLN A 99 -7.02 6.45 -7.93
C GLN A 99 -8.23 5.67 -8.47
N CYS A 100 -9.24 6.39 -8.93
CA CYS A 100 -10.49 5.85 -9.51
C CYS A 100 -10.25 4.72 -10.52
N ARG A 101 -9.25 4.85 -11.40
CA ARG A 101 -8.92 3.82 -12.39
C ARG A 101 -8.63 2.43 -11.81
N PHE A 102 -8.24 2.33 -10.54
CA PHE A 102 -7.87 1.08 -9.89
C PHE A 102 -9.04 0.35 -9.20
N PHE A 103 -10.18 1.03 -9.01
CA PHE A 103 -11.36 0.44 -8.38
C PHE A 103 -12.67 0.66 -9.15
N ARG A 104 -12.62 1.36 -10.29
CA ARG A 104 -13.82 1.65 -11.10
C ARG A 104 -14.60 0.38 -11.44
N ASP A 105 -13.93 -0.63 -11.97
CA ASP A 105 -14.61 -1.87 -12.38
C ASP A 105 -15.31 -2.54 -11.20
N ARG A 106 -14.68 -2.54 -10.02
CA ARG A 106 -15.27 -3.05 -8.79
C ARG A 106 -16.55 -2.31 -8.40
N ILE A 107 -16.51 -0.98 -8.33
CA ILE A 107 -17.67 -0.21 -7.86
C ILE A 107 -18.84 -0.22 -8.84
N TYR A 108 -18.64 -0.62 -10.10
CA TYR A 108 -19.70 -0.73 -11.11
C TYR A 108 -20.17 -2.16 -11.37
N ASN A 109 -19.29 -3.16 -11.33
CA ASN A 109 -19.55 -4.50 -11.86
C ASN A 109 -19.50 -5.61 -10.80
N GLU A 110 -18.91 -5.38 -9.62
CA GLU A 110 -18.81 -6.41 -8.58
C GLU A 110 -20.01 -6.40 -7.62
N THR A 111 -20.34 -7.58 -7.11
CA THR A 111 -21.51 -7.79 -6.21
C THR A 111 -21.12 -7.98 -4.75
N ASN A 112 -19.84 -8.22 -4.46
CA ASN A 112 -19.28 -8.38 -3.12
C ASN A 112 -18.79 -7.04 -2.52
N ILE A 113 -19.54 -5.97 -2.78
CA ILE A 113 -19.28 -4.62 -2.26
C ILE A 113 -20.58 -4.03 -1.72
N ASN A 114 -20.49 -3.33 -0.59
CA ASN A 114 -21.62 -2.63 -0.02
C ASN A 114 -22.17 -1.60 -1.02
N THR A 115 -23.45 -1.72 -1.38
CA THR A 115 -24.07 -0.92 -2.45
C THR A 115 -24.08 0.58 -2.15
N THR A 116 -24.26 0.97 -0.88
CA THR A 116 -24.23 2.37 -0.46
C THR A 116 -22.81 2.93 -0.58
N PHE A 117 -21.81 2.15 -0.17
CA PHE A 117 -20.40 2.52 -0.30
C PHE A 117 -20.00 2.68 -1.79
N ALA A 118 -20.32 1.69 -2.63
CA ALA A 118 -20.07 1.75 -4.07
C ALA A 118 -20.73 2.99 -4.70
N THR A 119 -22.01 3.26 -4.40
CA THR A 119 -22.72 4.46 -4.90
C THR A 119 -22.05 5.76 -4.44
N SER A 120 -21.56 5.82 -3.19
CA SER A 120 -20.87 7.02 -2.69
C SER A 120 -19.57 7.32 -3.45
N LEU A 121 -18.82 6.29 -3.87
CA LEU A 121 -17.59 6.43 -4.65
C LEU A 121 -17.84 6.91 -6.08
N ARG A 122 -18.97 6.52 -6.69
CA ARG A 122 -19.32 6.89 -8.08
C ARG A 122 -19.48 8.40 -8.28
N ALA A 123 -19.73 9.17 -7.22
CA ALA A 123 -19.81 10.63 -7.30
C ALA A 123 -18.48 11.26 -7.77
N ASN A 124 -17.35 10.72 -7.32
CA ASN A 124 -16.01 11.19 -7.66
C ASN A 124 -15.24 10.25 -8.61
N CYS A 125 -15.83 9.10 -8.94
CA CYS A 125 -15.29 8.10 -9.85
C CYS A 125 -16.37 7.70 -10.89
N PRO A 126 -16.62 8.56 -11.90
CA PRO A 126 -17.62 8.27 -12.92
C PRO A 126 -17.21 7.06 -13.78
N GLN A 127 -18.20 6.49 -14.48
CA GLN A 127 -18.02 5.31 -15.34
C GLN A 127 -17.02 5.54 -16.48
N SER A 128 -16.80 6.79 -16.87
CA SER A 128 -15.77 7.20 -17.82
C SER A 128 -15.17 8.54 -17.38
N GLY A 129 -13.85 8.71 -17.56
CA GLY A 129 -13.10 9.87 -17.09
C GLY A 129 -12.80 9.85 -15.60
N GLY A 130 -12.16 10.93 -15.11
CA GLY A 130 -11.82 11.06 -13.69
C GLY A 130 -10.82 10.03 -13.16
N ASP A 131 -10.00 9.43 -14.03
CA ASP A 131 -9.10 8.31 -13.66
C ASP A 131 -8.20 8.61 -12.46
N SER A 132 -7.74 9.85 -12.33
CA SER A 132 -6.83 10.30 -11.27
C SER A 132 -7.54 10.77 -9.99
N SER A 133 -8.87 10.81 -9.96
CA SER A 133 -9.62 11.15 -8.75
C SER A 133 -9.27 10.18 -7.63
N LEU A 134 -9.03 10.71 -6.43
CA LEU A 134 -8.61 9.91 -5.29
C LEU A 134 -9.78 9.52 -4.41
N ALA A 135 -9.72 8.31 -3.87
CA ALA A 135 -10.55 7.84 -2.77
C ALA A 135 -9.67 7.25 -1.67
N LEU A 136 -10.13 7.39 -0.42
CA LEU A 136 -9.46 6.86 0.75
C LEU A 136 -9.51 5.32 0.73
N LEU A 137 -8.39 4.67 1.02
CA LEU A 137 -8.34 3.20 1.17
C LEU A 137 -9.11 2.73 2.41
N ASP A 138 -9.10 3.55 3.46
CA ASP A 138 -9.89 3.38 4.68
C ASP A 138 -10.85 4.56 4.87
N THR A 139 -12.15 4.28 5.02
CA THR A 139 -13.18 5.32 5.22
C THR A 139 -13.44 5.71 6.67
N GLN A 140 -12.93 4.93 7.63
CA GLN A 140 -13.14 5.16 9.06
C GLN A 140 -12.00 6.01 9.63
N THR A 141 -10.74 5.63 9.37
CA THR A 141 -9.55 6.28 9.93
C THR A 141 -8.47 6.49 8.87
N PRO A 142 -8.73 7.31 7.82
CA PRO A 142 -7.87 7.40 6.63
C PRO A 142 -6.40 7.81 6.86
N ASN A 143 -6.11 8.41 8.01
CA ASN A 143 -4.77 8.85 8.42
C ASN A 143 -4.32 8.23 9.76
N GLY A 144 -4.99 7.17 10.22
CA GLY A 144 -4.62 6.41 11.40
C GLY A 144 -4.17 5.01 11.01
N PHE A 145 -3.05 4.56 11.55
CA PHE A 145 -2.59 3.18 11.35
C PHE A 145 -3.19 2.29 12.43
N ASP A 146 -4.36 1.71 12.15
CA ASP A 146 -5.10 0.84 13.06
C ASP A 146 -5.67 -0.40 12.33
N ASN A 147 -6.71 -1.03 12.89
CA ASN A 147 -7.33 -2.23 12.33
C ASN A 147 -8.65 -1.96 11.59
N ALA A 148 -9.00 -0.69 11.34
CA ALA A 148 -10.25 -0.32 10.69
C ALA A 148 -10.36 -0.88 9.27
N TYR A 149 -9.24 -1.06 8.56
CA TYR A 149 -9.19 -1.76 7.27
C TYR A 149 -9.93 -3.10 7.32
N TYR A 150 -9.66 -3.93 8.33
CA TYR A 150 -10.29 -5.25 8.44
C TYR A 150 -11.79 -5.14 8.79
N THR A 151 -12.18 -4.16 9.61
CA THR A 151 -13.60 -3.92 9.92
C THR A 151 -14.38 -3.41 8.70
N ASN A 152 -13.73 -2.66 7.80
CA ASN A 152 -14.28 -2.28 6.50
C ASN A 152 -14.50 -3.52 5.63
N LEU A 153 -13.55 -4.45 5.56
CA LEU A 153 -13.70 -5.70 4.80
C LEU A 153 -14.92 -6.52 5.28
N MET A 154 -15.08 -6.68 6.60
CA MET A 154 -16.23 -7.37 7.20
C MET A 154 -17.57 -6.70 6.85
N SER A 155 -17.55 -5.39 6.57
CA SER A 155 -18.71 -4.61 6.15
C SER A 155 -18.85 -4.48 4.62
N GLN A 156 -18.06 -5.24 3.84
CA GLN A 156 -17.97 -5.15 2.37
C GLN A 156 -17.60 -3.75 1.86
N LYS A 157 -16.78 -3.02 2.62
CA LYS A 157 -16.28 -1.68 2.30
C LYS A 157 -14.80 -1.67 1.89
N GLY A 158 -14.29 -2.79 1.38
CA GLY A 158 -12.96 -2.84 0.75
C GLY A 158 -12.97 -2.11 -0.60
N LEU A 159 -12.07 -1.14 -0.77
CA LEU A 159 -12.02 -0.28 -1.96
C LEU A 159 -11.57 -1.02 -3.22
N LEU A 160 -10.50 -1.81 -3.12
CA LEU A 160 -9.91 -2.57 -4.23
C LEU A 160 -10.52 -3.97 -4.31
N HIS A 161 -10.35 -4.63 -5.45
CA HIS A 161 -10.82 -6.01 -5.64
C HIS A 161 -9.99 -7.02 -4.84
N SER A 162 -8.66 -6.81 -4.85
CA SER A 162 -7.66 -7.53 -4.05
C SER A 162 -7.96 -7.56 -2.55
#